data_AF-A0A2N1M1K6-F1
#
_entry.id   AF-A0A2N1M1K6-F1
#
_cell.length_a   1.000
_cell.length_b   1.000
_cell.length_c   1.000
_cell.angle_alpha   90.00
_cell.angle_beta   90.00
_cell.angle_gamma   90.00
#
_symmetry.space_group_name_H-M   'P 1'
#
loop_
_entity.id
_entity.type
_entity.pdbx_description
1 polymer ?
#
loop_
_entity_poly.entity_id
_entity_poly.type
_entity_poly.pdbx_seq_one_letter_code
_entity_poly.pdbx_strand_id
1 'polypeptide(L)' 'MRDIMSTELEDIFKKVDTLEEIHAAAAKNEDLKNGLHDYILNIQQLLHSRTERLVLHENPFCCYDPASDHDIDNFFK' A
#
# COMPACT_ATOMS: atom_id res chain seq x y z
N MET A 1 -8.37 -11.74 1.70
CA MET A 1 -8.78 -11.54 0.29
C MET A 1 -7.96 -10.36 -0.18
N ARG A 2 -7.29 -10.40 -1.36
CA ARG A 2 -6.67 -9.17 -1.88
C ARG A 2 -7.83 -8.26 -2.25
N ASP A 3 -7.93 -7.11 -1.62
CA ASP A 3 -8.87 -6.09 -2.09
C ASP A 3 -8.43 -5.71 -3.49
N ILE A 4 -9.36 -5.79 -4.45
CA ILE A 4 -9.02 -5.58 -5.86
C ILE A 4 -9.45 -4.15 -6.14
N MET A 5 -8.46 -3.26 -6.30
CA MET A 5 -8.69 -1.92 -6.82
C MET A 5 -9.51 -2.06 -8.13
N SER A 6 -10.43 -1.14 -8.41
CA SER A 6 -11.24 -1.28 -9.62
C SER A 6 -10.35 -1.37 -10.86
N THR A 7 -10.79 -2.11 -11.88
CA THR A 7 -10.03 -2.30 -13.12
C THR A 7 -9.60 -0.96 -13.74
N GLU A 8 -10.47 0.05 -13.64
CA GLU A 8 -10.19 1.39 -14.14
C GLU A 8 -9.03 2.07 -13.41
N LEU A 9 -9.00 1.99 -12.08
CA LEU A 9 -7.90 2.53 -11.30
C LEU A 9 -6.61 1.75 -11.56
N GLU A 10 -6.70 0.42 -11.72
CA GLU A 10 -5.54 -0.43 -12.01
C GLU A 10 -4.94 -0.09 -13.38
N ASP A 11 -5.78 0.22 -14.36
CA ASP A 11 -5.34 0.66 -15.69
C ASP A 11 -4.70 2.04 -15.68
N ILE A 12 -5.12 2.94 -14.78
CA ILE A 12 -4.44 4.23 -14.58
C ILE A 12 -3.08 4.00 -13.92
N PHE A 13 -3.03 3.18 -12.88
CA PHE A 13 -1.79 2.87 -12.17
C PHE A 13 -0.76 2.17 -13.06
N LYS A 14 -1.19 1.26 -13.95
CA LYS A 14 -0.30 0.59 -14.93
C LYS A 14 0.35 1.51 -15.96
N LYS A 15 -0.12 2.76 -16.09
CA LYS A 15 0.41 3.74 -17.05
C LYS A 15 1.42 4.70 -16.43
N VAL A 16 1.67 4.59 -15.13
CA VAL A 16 2.65 5.38 -14.40
C VAL A 16 3.78 4.45 -13.95
N ASP A 17 5.02 4.82 -14.24
CA ASP A 17 6.20 3.97 -14.01
C ASP A 17 7.11 4.53 -12.91
N THR A 18 6.92 5.79 -12.53
CA THR A 18 7.73 6.47 -11.51
C THR A 18 6.90 6.93 -10.32
N LEU A 19 7.56 7.15 -9.18
CA LEU A 19 6.91 7.65 -7.97
C LEU A 19 6.30 9.04 -8.20
N GLU A 20 7.00 9.89 -8.93
CA GLU A 20 6.56 11.22 -9.31
C GLU A 20 5.31 11.16 -10.18
N GLU A 21 5.23 10.23 -11.13
CA GLU A 21 4.03 10.02 -11.95
C GLU A 21 2.86 9.46 -11.15
N ILE A 22 3.12 8.55 -10.19
CA ILE A 22 2.10 8.05 -9.26
C ILE A 22 1.54 9.21 -8.43
N HIS A 23 2.40 10.07 -7.86
CA HIS A 23 1.96 11.26 -7.12
C HIS A 23 1.14 12.20 -8.02
N ALA A 24 1.63 12.48 -9.23
CA ALA A 24 0.92 13.36 -10.16
C ALA A 24 -0.44 12.80 -10.60
N ALA A 25 -0.58 11.47 -10.73
CA ALA A 25 -1.83 10.81 -11.04
C ALA A 25 -2.80 10.82 -9.85
N ALA A 26 -2.31 10.50 -8.65
CA ALA A 26 -3.10 10.55 -7.41
C ALA A 26 -3.61 11.96 -7.11
N ALA A 27 -2.78 13.00 -7.32
CA ALA A 27 -3.18 14.40 -7.16
C ALA A 27 -4.27 14.85 -8.14
N LYS A 28 -4.44 14.14 -9.27
CA LYS A 28 -5.48 14.42 -10.28
C LYS A 28 -6.71 13.53 -10.15
N ASN A 29 -6.64 12.45 -9.37
CA ASN A 29 -7.69 11.46 -9.24
C ASN A 29 -7.78 10.99 -7.78
N GLU A 30 -8.75 11.54 -7.05
CA GLU A 30 -8.94 11.22 -5.63
C GLU A 30 -9.33 9.75 -5.41
N ASP A 31 -10.07 9.13 -6.34
CA ASP A 31 -10.41 7.71 -6.25
C ASP A 31 -9.18 6.82 -6.38
N LEU A 32 -8.23 7.20 -7.24
CA LEU A 32 -6.92 6.53 -7.33
C LEU A 32 -6.13 6.69 -6.04
N LYS A 33 -6.10 7.90 -5.48
CA LYS A 33 -5.42 8.18 -4.21
C LYS A 33 -5.98 7.33 -3.07
N ASN A 34 -7.31 7.31 -2.91
CA ASN A 34 -7.99 6.51 -1.90
C ASN A 34 -7.75 5.00 -2.12
N GLY A 35 -7.83 4.56 -3.39
CA GLY A 35 -7.54 3.18 -3.76
C GLY A 35 -6.11 2.76 -3.39
N LEU A 36 -5.11 3.61 -3.67
CA LEU A 36 -3.72 3.36 -3.30
C LEU A 36 -3.52 3.38 -1.78
N HIS A 37 -4.15 4.32 -1.08
CA HIS A 37 -4.14 4.39 0.39
C HIS A 37 -4.62 3.08 1.02
N ASP A 38 -5.81 2.62 0.63
CA ASP A 38 -6.40 1.38 1.14
C ASP A 38 -5.55 0.16 0.76
N TYR A 39 -4.93 0.18 -0.43
CA TYR A 39 -4.03 -0.90 -0.86
C TYR A 39 -2.77 -0.97 0.00
N ILE A 40 -2.20 0.17 0.38
CA ILE A 40 -1.03 0.25 1.26
C ILE A 40 -1.37 -0.37 2.62
N LEU A 41 -2.49 0.05 3.25
CA LEU A 41 -2.96 -0.52 4.51
C LEU A 41 -3.15 -2.04 4.44
N ASN A 42 -3.83 -2.51 3.40
CA ASN A 42 -4.11 -3.92 3.19
C ASN A 42 -2.82 -4.76 3.01
N ILE A 43 -1.86 -4.25 2.24
CA ILE A 43 -0.59 -4.93 2.02
C ILE A 43 0.24 -4.95 3.30
N GLN A 44 0.28 -3.85 4.06
CA GLN A 44 0.99 -3.81 5.34
C GLN A 44 0.42 -4.83 6.33
N GLN A 45 -0.91 -4.93 6.45
CA GLN A 45 -1.55 -5.92 7.31
C GLN A 45 -1.28 -7.36 6.84
N LEU A 46 -1.31 -7.60 5.52
CA LEU A 46 -0.99 -8.90 4.94
C LEU A 46 0.47 -9.32 5.24
N LEU A 47 1.42 -8.40 5.08
CA LEU A 47 2.83 -8.64 5.35
C LEU A 47 3.07 -8.84 6.85
N HIS A 48 2.44 -8.04 7.71
CA HIS A 48 2.50 -8.21 9.15
C HIS A 48 2.01 -9.60 9.57
N SER A 49 0.82 -9.99 9.14
CA SER A 49 0.24 -11.29 9.53
C SER A 49 1.01 -12.50 8.99
N ARG A 50 1.73 -12.33 7.87
CA ARG A 50 2.64 -13.36 7.38
C ARG A 50 3.93 -13.40 8.19
N THR A 51 4.50 -12.25 8.50
CA THR A 51 5.79 -12.12 9.19
C THR A 51 5.70 -12.56 10.65
N GLU A 52 4.61 -12.22 11.35
CA GLU A 52 4.39 -12.61 12.75
C GLU A 52 4.37 -14.14 12.94
N ARG A 53 4.06 -14.88 11.88
CA ARG A 53 3.98 -16.35 11.87
C ARG A 53 5.31 -17.02 11.50
N LEU A 54 6.31 -16.25 11.07
CA LEU A 54 7.61 -16.79 10.72
C LEU A 54 8.46 -16.97 11.98
N VAL A 55 9.13 -18.13 12.04
CA VAL A 55 10.06 -18.47 13.12
C VAL A 55 11.30 -19.09 12.48
N LEU A 56 12.48 -18.62 12.87
CA LEU A 56 13.76 -19.16 12.45
C LEU A 56 14.55 -19.62 13.67
N HIS A 57 14.83 -20.93 13.76
CA HIS A 57 15.51 -21.53 14.92
C HIS A 57 14.90 -21.12 16.26
N GLU A 58 13.58 -21.24 16.37
CA GLU A 58 12.79 -20.86 17.57
C GLU A 58 12.73 -19.35 17.86
N ASN A 59 13.36 -18.51 17.04
CA ASN A 59 13.27 -17.06 17.15
C ASN A 59 12.19 -16.50 16.21
N PRO A 60 11.17 -15.79 16.72
CA PRO A 60 10.20 -15.11 15.87
C PRO A 60 10.85 -13.95 15.11
N PHE A 61 10.36 -13.66 13.92
CA PHE A 61 10.80 -12.47 13.18
C PHE A 61 10.24 -11.20 13.84
N CYS A 62 11.03 -10.14 13.84
CA CYS A 62 10.55 -8.82 14.27
C CYS A 62 9.61 -8.24 13.21
N CYS A 63 8.39 -7.89 13.61
CA CYS A 63 7.50 -7.05 12.83
C CYS A 63 7.77 -5.58 13.17
N TYR A 64 7.95 -4.75 12.15
CA TYR A 64 7.97 -3.30 12.32
C TYR A 64 6.54 -2.76 12.34
N ASP A 65 6.38 -1.62 13.01
CA ASP A 65 5.12 -0.89 12.98
C ASP A 65 4.83 -0.44 11.54
N PRO A 66 3.59 -0.63 11.05
CA PRO A 66 3.19 -0.10 9.76
C PRO A 66 3.17 1.43 9.80
N ALA A 67 3.39 2.05 8.64
CA ALA A 67 3.04 3.44 8.39
C ALA A 67 1.60 3.74 8.86
N SER A 68 1.43 4.86 9.54
CA SER A 68 0.10 5.33 9.98
C SER A 68 -0.68 5.94 8.81
N ASP A 69 -2.00 6.08 8.95
CA ASP A 69 -2.82 6.81 7.98
C ASP A 69 -2.25 8.20 7.69
N HIS A 70 -1.71 8.87 8.72
CA HIS A 70 -1.06 10.17 8.56
C HIS A 70 0.19 10.12 7.68
N ASP A 71 1.00 9.08 7.82
CA ASP A 71 2.21 8.90 7.00
C ASP A 71 1.85 8.61 5.55
N ILE A 72 0.82 7.81 5.32
CA ILE A 72 0.32 7.46 3.98
C ILE A 72 -0.32 8.70 3.33
N ASP A 73 -1.14 9.45 4.06
CA ASP A 73 -1.72 10.70 3.58
C ASP A 73 -0.64 11.73 3.20
N ASN A 74 0.40 11.87 4.04
CA ASN A 74 1.50 12.79 3.77
C ASN A 74 2.32 12.39 2.55
N PHE A 75 2.40 11.11 2.24
CA PHE A 75 3.09 10.63 1.05
C PHE A 75 2.45 11.14 -0.25
N PHE A 76 1.12 11.33 -0.26
CA PHE A 76 0.38 11.85 -1.42
C PHE A 76 0.13 13.37 -1.40
N LYS A 77 0.71 14.12 -0.45
CA LYS A 77 0.57 15.59 -0.34
C LYS A 77 1.53 16.37 -1.24
#